data_AF-A0A7W4AYG2-F1
#
_entry.id   AF-A0A7W4AYG2-F1
#
_cell.length_a   1.000
_cell.length_b   1.000
_cell.length_c   1.000
_cell.angle_alpha   90.00
_cell.angle_beta   90.00
_cell.angle_gamma   90.00
#
_symmetry.space_group_name_H-M   'P 1'
#
loop_
_entity.id
_entity.type
_entity.pdbx_description
1 polymer ?
#
loop_
_entity_poly.entity_id
_entity_poly.type
_entity_poly.pdbx_seq_one_letter_code
_entity_poly.pdbx_strand_id
1 'polypeptide(L)'
;MIDNKYLKNFLCLSLAGVCFQALAGLEDVAIDALLDANRNSSNTSSLITPEVRTVFSDEDIKKALSVLDTVDWSHALPVRSLMMVKTKDGETLLASPDGRLLIKGGLIIDGWNRRQILTESDAKNSWKAHLSSFGITSYDLPIYSYGVDKPDFDLYVFVDSLSSEANTILFDQIKSLANQYKFGLILTPVAQGKPSGARGRELWCAKDQNQSVDLLMSGDDYTEIETLENCDTSKIIKVIGLSQFMQIQRLPYLIASDGTHKQGAPSNLDKFIKSTAGN
;
A
#
# COMPACT_ATOMS: atom_id res chain seq x y z
N MET A 1 61.66 30.56 2.43
CA MET A 1 60.32 31.18 2.48
C MET A 1 59.57 30.67 1.26
N ILE A 2 58.85 29.56 1.39
CA ILE A 2 58.03 28.96 0.32
C ILE A 2 56.62 28.85 0.88
N ASP A 3 55.68 29.42 0.13
CA ASP A 3 54.35 29.82 0.56
C ASP A 3 53.40 28.61 0.68
N ASN A 4 52.84 28.41 1.88
CA ASN A 4 52.06 27.24 2.29
C ASN A 4 50.57 27.45 1.98
N LYS A 5 50.25 27.76 0.71
CA LYS A 5 48.88 28.09 0.27
C LYS A 5 48.25 27.07 -0.69
N TYR A 6 49.03 26.10 -1.20
CA TYR A 6 48.55 25.12 -2.17
C TYR A 6 48.22 23.73 -1.60
N LEU A 7 48.57 23.43 -0.34
CA LEU A 7 48.35 22.09 0.23
C LEU A 7 46.96 21.91 0.86
N LYS A 8 46.20 22.98 1.10
CA LYS A 8 44.84 22.89 1.68
C LYS A 8 43.72 22.65 0.68
N ASN A 9 43.94 22.91 -0.61
CA ASN A 9 42.90 22.69 -1.64
C ASN A 9 42.92 21.29 -2.27
N PHE A 10 43.99 20.51 -2.09
CA PHE A 10 44.07 19.16 -2.64
C PHE A 10 43.50 18.08 -1.71
N LEU A 11 43.38 18.35 -0.41
CA LEU A 11 42.85 17.38 0.56
C LEU A 11 41.32 17.39 0.68
N CYS A 12 40.64 18.39 0.10
CA CYS A 12 39.18 18.50 0.18
C CYS A 12 38.45 17.89 -1.02
N LEU A 13 39.15 17.62 -2.13
CA LEU A 13 38.55 17.03 -3.33
C LEU A 13 38.48 15.49 -3.29
N SER A 14 39.29 14.81 -2.49
CA SER A 14 39.29 13.34 -2.42
C SER A 14 38.35 12.76 -1.36
N LEU A 15 37.89 13.56 -0.40
CA LEU A 15 36.95 13.13 0.65
C LEU A 15 35.48 13.26 0.23
N ALA A 16 35.15 14.14 -0.72
CA ALA A 16 33.79 14.28 -1.23
C ALA A 16 33.35 13.06 -2.07
N GLY A 17 34.26 12.49 -2.87
CA GLY A 17 33.95 11.32 -3.71
C GLY A 17 33.73 10.03 -2.92
N VAL A 18 34.47 9.81 -1.83
CA VAL A 18 34.35 8.61 -0.99
C VAL A 18 33.13 8.67 -0.08
N CYS A 19 32.71 9.87 0.36
CA CYS A 19 31.52 10.03 1.18
C CYS A 19 30.21 9.90 0.37
N PHE A 20 30.23 10.29 -0.91
CA PHE A 20 29.05 10.16 -1.80
C PHE A 20 28.79 8.71 -2.25
N GLN A 21 29.83 7.94 -2.56
CA GLN A 21 29.67 6.51 -2.90
C GLN A 21 29.17 5.68 -1.71
N ALA A 22 29.53 6.07 -0.48
CA ALA A 22 29.00 5.44 0.73
C ALA A 22 27.48 5.66 0.89
N LEU A 23 26.95 6.82 0.49
CA LEU A 23 25.51 7.12 0.56
C LEU A 23 24.68 6.29 -0.43
N ALA A 24 25.14 6.16 -1.68
CA ALA A 24 24.46 5.32 -2.68
C ALA A 24 24.43 3.84 -2.25
N GLY A 25 25.54 3.33 -1.70
CA GLY A 25 25.60 1.96 -1.18
C GLY A 25 24.74 1.72 0.06
N LEU A 26 24.50 2.75 0.89
CA LEU A 26 23.62 2.65 2.06
C LEU A 26 22.14 2.53 1.66
N GLU A 27 21.71 3.18 0.58
CA GLU A 27 20.33 3.08 0.08
C GLU A 27 20.02 1.68 -0.47
N ASP A 28 20.95 1.08 -1.22
CA ASP A 28 20.80 -0.30 -1.72
C ASP A 28 20.68 -1.32 -0.60
N VAL A 29 21.49 -1.18 0.47
CA VAL A 29 21.42 -2.03 1.66
C VAL A 29 20.08 -1.86 2.38
N ALA A 30 19.55 -0.65 2.44
CA ALA A 30 18.25 -0.38 3.08
C ALA A 30 17.08 -1.01 2.28
N ILE A 31 17.10 -0.91 0.95
CA ILE A 31 16.10 -1.54 0.08
C ILE A 31 16.14 -3.06 0.26
N ASP A 32 17.33 -3.67 0.17
CA ASP A 32 17.48 -5.12 0.33
C ASP A 32 16.96 -5.60 1.71
N ALA A 33 17.28 -4.88 2.79
CA ALA A 33 16.80 -5.21 4.12
C ALA A 33 15.27 -5.16 4.23
N LEU A 34 14.64 -4.15 3.61
CA LEU A 34 13.18 -4.04 3.58
C LEU A 34 12.54 -5.16 2.74
N LEU A 35 13.13 -5.52 1.60
CA LEU A 35 12.64 -6.60 0.74
C LEU A 35 12.74 -7.96 1.44
N ASP A 36 13.82 -8.20 2.18
CA ASP A 36 13.99 -9.42 2.97
C ASP A 36 12.98 -9.49 4.14
N ALA A 37 12.69 -8.37 4.79
CA ALA A 37 11.63 -8.30 5.80
C ALA A 37 10.24 -8.62 5.22
N ASN A 38 9.94 -8.14 4.01
CA ASN A 38 8.66 -8.38 3.34
C ASN A 38 8.41 -9.87 3.06
N ARG A 39 9.45 -10.61 2.66
CA ARG A 39 9.36 -12.05 2.36
C ARG A 39 9.01 -12.89 3.60
N ASN A 40 9.50 -12.49 4.77
CA ASN A 40 9.32 -13.26 6.00
C ASN A 40 7.93 -13.12 6.63
N SER A 41 7.18 -12.03 6.36
CA SER A 41 5.82 -11.86 6.90
C SER A 41 4.76 -12.77 6.29
N SER A 42 5.03 -13.36 5.12
CA SER A 42 4.06 -14.17 4.35
C SER A 42 3.95 -15.63 4.81
N ASN A 43 4.83 -16.10 5.69
CA ASN A 43 5.01 -17.53 6.01
C ASN A 43 4.41 -18.00 7.35
N THR A 44 3.61 -17.17 8.03
CA THR A 44 3.10 -17.52 9.38
C THR A 44 1.59 -17.62 9.42
N SER A 45 1.00 -18.70 8.87
CA SER A 45 -0.37 -19.09 9.23
C SER A 45 -0.72 -20.52 8.80
N SER A 46 -0.32 -21.51 9.60
CA SER A 46 -1.11 -22.74 9.70
C SER A 46 -0.95 -23.27 11.11
N LEU A 47 -2.07 -23.51 11.81
CA LEU A 47 -2.23 -24.56 12.80
C LEU A 47 -3.69 -24.59 13.32
N ILE A 48 -4.16 -25.83 13.48
CA ILE A 48 -5.28 -26.36 14.29
C ILE A 48 -6.69 -26.46 13.66
N THR A 49 -7.08 -27.71 13.38
CA THR A 49 -8.40 -28.30 13.69
C THR A 49 -8.19 -29.31 14.83
N PRO A 50 -9.16 -29.56 15.76
CA PRO A 50 -10.29 -30.44 15.46
C PRO A 50 -11.64 -30.11 16.15
N GLU A 51 -12.64 -30.88 15.72
CA GLU A 51 -14.08 -30.97 16.02
C GLU A 51 -14.56 -30.66 17.45
N VAL A 52 -15.75 -30.04 17.54
CA VAL A 52 -16.61 -30.12 18.73
C VAL A 52 -18.01 -30.56 18.31
N ARG A 53 -18.41 -31.76 18.73
CA ARG A 53 -19.81 -32.21 18.74
C ARG A 53 -20.46 -31.87 20.09
N THR A 54 -21.58 -31.15 20.00
CA THR A 54 -22.81 -31.21 20.82
C THR A 54 -22.68 -31.24 22.36
N VAL A 55 -22.71 -30.05 23.00
CA VAL A 55 -22.84 -29.89 24.48
C VAL A 55 -23.78 -28.75 24.91
N PHE A 56 -24.47 -28.04 23.99
CA PHE A 56 -25.28 -26.87 24.37
C PHE A 56 -26.78 -27.17 24.38
N SER A 57 -27.49 -26.75 25.43
CA SER A 57 -28.95 -26.77 25.49
C SER A 57 -29.53 -25.62 24.67
N ASP A 58 -30.82 -25.71 24.27
CA ASP A 58 -31.50 -24.64 23.52
C ASP A 58 -31.54 -23.30 24.30
N GLU A 59 -31.53 -23.35 25.64
CA GLU A 59 -31.42 -22.16 26.49
C GLU A 59 -30.02 -21.56 26.50
N ASP A 60 -28.97 -22.39 26.49
CA ASP A 60 -27.59 -21.92 26.35
C ASP A 60 -27.35 -21.28 24.99
N ILE A 61 -27.92 -21.87 23.94
CA ILE A 61 -27.88 -21.33 22.57
C ILE A 61 -28.63 -20.00 22.50
N LYS A 62 -29.85 -19.92 23.05
CA LYS A 62 -30.61 -18.66 23.13
C LYS A 62 -29.89 -17.59 23.94
N LYS A 63 -29.25 -17.94 25.05
CA LYS A 63 -28.49 -17.00 25.88
C LYS A 63 -27.18 -16.56 25.21
N ALA A 64 -26.52 -17.45 24.47
CA ALA A 64 -25.34 -17.09 23.67
C ALA A 64 -25.70 -16.19 22.48
N LEU A 65 -26.89 -16.37 21.89
CA LEU A 65 -27.39 -15.59 20.76
C LEU A 65 -28.21 -14.36 21.17
N SER A 66 -28.59 -14.18 22.44
CA SER A 66 -29.44 -13.06 22.88
C SER A 66 -28.78 -11.69 22.69
N VAL A 67 -27.44 -11.65 22.68
CA VAL A 67 -26.69 -10.44 22.30
C VAL A 67 -27.02 -10.04 20.85
N LEU A 68 -27.31 -10.99 19.96
CA LEU A 68 -27.69 -10.74 18.56
C LEU A 68 -29.13 -10.18 18.43
N ASP A 69 -30.05 -10.54 19.33
CA ASP A 69 -31.44 -10.02 19.32
C ASP A 69 -31.51 -8.52 19.64
N THR A 70 -30.46 -8.02 20.31
CA THR A 70 -30.32 -6.62 20.70
C THR A 70 -29.51 -5.80 19.71
N VAL A 71 -29.09 -6.33 18.55
CA VAL A 71 -28.26 -5.58 17.59
C VAL A 71 -29.07 -4.48 16.91
N ASP A 72 -28.52 -3.27 16.92
CA ASP A 72 -28.95 -2.13 16.09
C ASP A 72 -28.23 -2.18 14.74
N TRP A 73 -26.89 -2.26 14.76
CA TRP A 73 -26.07 -2.49 13.57
C TRP A 73 -24.78 -3.23 13.90
N SER A 74 -24.19 -3.86 12.88
CA SER A 74 -22.86 -4.45 12.96
C SER A 74 -22.06 -4.21 11.68
N HIS A 75 -20.74 -4.10 11.81
CA HIS A 75 -19.85 -3.88 10.68
C HIS A 75 -18.47 -4.49 10.92
N ALA A 76 -17.89 -5.11 9.90
CA ALA A 76 -16.49 -5.55 9.96
C ALA A 76 -15.56 -4.32 10.02
N LEU A 77 -14.49 -4.40 10.79
CA LEU A 77 -13.46 -3.36 10.85
C LEU A 77 -12.29 -3.70 9.91
N PRO A 78 -11.46 -2.71 9.50
CA PRO A 78 -10.34 -2.89 8.58
C PRO A 78 -9.12 -3.59 9.22
N VAL A 79 -9.37 -4.57 10.09
CA VAL A 79 -8.38 -5.44 10.71
C VAL A 79 -8.88 -6.87 10.65
N ARG A 80 -7.97 -7.85 10.66
CA ARG A 80 -8.36 -9.26 10.59
C ARG A 80 -9.26 -9.62 11.77
N SER A 81 -10.42 -10.20 11.45
CA SER A 81 -11.27 -10.89 12.41
C SER A 81 -11.78 -10.03 13.58
N LEU A 82 -12.14 -8.78 13.31
CA LEU A 82 -12.92 -7.95 14.24
C LEU A 82 -14.11 -7.34 13.53
N MET A 83 -15.26 -7.41 14.19
CA MET A 83 -16.44 -6.63 13.85
C MET A 83 -16.84 -5.77 15.04
N MET A 84 -17.40 -4.60 14.74
CA MET A 84 -18.05 -3.76 15.72
C MET A 84 -19.55 -4.04 15.69
N VAL A 85 -20.15 -4.12 16.86
CA VAL A 85 -21.58 -4.35 17.06
C VAL A 85 -22.10 -3.24 17.98
N LYS A 86 -23.18 -2.59 17.57
CA LYS A 86 -23.94 -1.65 18.39
C LYS A 86 -25.25 -2.30 18.79
N THR A 87 -25.58 -2.30 20.08
CA THR A 87 -26.88 -2.77 20.55
C THR A 87 -27.90 -1.64 20.57
N LYS A 88 -29.20 -1.98 20.57
CA LYS A 88 -30.34 -1.06 20.70
C LYS A 88 -30.29 -0.26 21.99
N ASP A 89 -29.67 -0.80 23.02
CA ASP A 89 -29.46 -0.14 24.31
C ASP A 89 -28.25 0.83 24.30
N GLY A 90 -27.57 0.96 23.15
CA GLY A 90 -26.46 1.87 22.94
C GLY A 90 -25.10 1.29 23.34
N GLU A 91 -24.99 0.01 23.68
CA GLU A 91 -23.71 -0.61 24.01
C GLU A 91 -22.90 -0.90 22.74
N THR A 92 -21.59 -0.66 22.81
CA THR A 92 -20.64 -0.99 21.74
C THR A 92 -19.82 -2.21 22.16
N LEU A 93 -19.79 -3.21 21.28
CA LEU A 93 -19.02 -4.43 21.42
C LEU A 93 -18.07 -4.58 20.23
N LEU A 94 -16.89 -5.14 20.47
CA LEU A 94 -16.08 -5.75 19.43
C LEU A 94 -16.25 -7.26 19.52
N ALA A 95 -16.47 -7.91 18.38
CA ALA A 95 -16.63 -9.35 18.31
C ALA A 95 -15.65 -9.97 17.31
N SER A 96 -15.19 -11.19 17.60
CA SER A 96 -14.64 -12.04 16.54
C SER A 96 -15.75 -12.44 15.55
N PRO A 97 -15.42 -12.79 14.29
CA PRO A 97 -16.45 -13.06 13.27
C PRO A 97 -17.35 -14.25 13.60
N ASP A 98 -16.85 -15.19 14.41
CA ASP A 98 -17.56 -16.36 14.91
C ASP A 98 -18.27 -16.10 16.26
N GLY A 99 -18.20 -14.88 16.79
CA GLY A 99 -18.80 -14.51 18.08
C GLY A 99 -18.13 -15.14 19.31
N ARG A 100 -17.01 -15.86 19.14
CA ARG A 100 -16.30 -16.54 20.24
C ARG A 100 -15.71 -15.56 21.25
N LEU A 101 -15.24 -14.41 20.78
CA LEU A 101 -14.70 -13.34 21.63
C LEU A 101 -15.61 -12.13 21.53
N LEU A 102 -16.05 -11.64 22.69
CA LEU A 102 -16.76 -10.38 22.85
C LEU A 102 -15.95 -9.48 23.77
N ILE A 103 -15.59 -8.31 23.28
CA ILE A 103 -14.88 -7.28 24.04
C ILE A 103 -15.86 -6.13 24.24
N LYS A 104 -16.17 -5.84 25.50
CA LYS A 104 -17.14 -4.82 25.89
C LYS A 104 -16.43 -3.57 26.39
N GLY A 105 -16.87 -2.43 25.88
CA GLY A 105 -16.37 -1.11 26.30
C GLY A 105 -15.01 -0.74 25.68
N GLY A 106 -14.66 0.54 25.84
CA GLY A 106 -13.44 1.12 25.30
C GLY A 106 -13.66 2.10 24.16
N LEU A 107 -12.60 2.81 23.80
CA LEU A 107 -12.55 3.79 22.73
C LEU A 107 -11.95 3.15 21.48
N ILE A 108 -12.71 3.11 20.39
CA ILE A 108 -12.24 2.57 19.10
C ILE A 108 -11.84 3.75 18.22
N ILE A 109 -10.56 3.81 17.85
CA ILE A 109 -9.99 4.85 17.00
C ILE A 109 -9.46 4.21 15.73
N ASP A 110 -9.91 4.73 14.60
CA ASP A 110 -9.28 4.51 13.30
C ASP A 110 -7.96 5.29 13.26
N GLY A 111 -6.84 4.57 13.39
CA GLY A 111 -5.51 5.18 13.41
C GLY A 111 -5.07 5.79 12.07
N TRP A 112 -5.66 5.34 10.95
CA TRP A 112 -5.35 5.90 9.63
C TRP A 112 -6.09 7.22 9.46
N ASN A 113 -7.41 7.24 9.67
CA ASN A 113 -8.22 8.44 9.48
C ASN A 113 -8.33 9.33 10.73
N ARG A 114 -7.62 8.98 11.82
CA ARG A 114 -7.50 9.72 13.09
C ARG A 114 -8.84 10.14 13.68
N ARG A 115 -9.82 9.24 13.64
CA ARG A 115 -11.18 9.49 14.12
C ARG A 115 -11.68 8.35 14.98
N GLN A 116 -12.61 8.67 15.86
CA GLN A 116 -13.35 7.67 16.61
C GLN A 116 -14.37 6.96 15.70
N ILE A 117 -14.58 5.67 15.92
CA ILE A 117 -15.66 4.91 15.27
C ILE A 117 -16.85 4.84 16.22
N LEU A 118 -17.90 5.61 15.91
CA LEU A 118 -19.11 5.72 16.74
C LEU A 118 -20.37 5.19 16.05
N THR A 119 -20.45 5.39 14.74
CA THR A 119 -21.60 5.08 13.91
C THR A 119 -21.28 4.01 12.88
N GLU A 120 -22.32 3.43 12.27
CA GLU A 120 -22.15 2.52 11.14
C GLU A 120 -21.42 3.22 9.97
N SER A 121 -21.68 4.51 9.77
CA SER A 121 -21.00 5.33 8.75
C SER A 121 -19.51 5.47 9.05
N ASP A 122 -19.11 5.69 10.30
CA ASP A 122 -17.69 5.73 10.67
C ASP A 122 -17.02 4.38 10.43
N ALA A 123 -17.71 3.29 10.75
CA ALA A 123 -17.20 1.94 10.55
C ALA A 123 -17.01 1.64 9.06
N LYS A 124 -17.99 1.99 8.20
CA LYS A 124 -17.88 1.90 6.74
C LYS A 124 -16.72 2.74 6.22
N ASN A 125 -16.62 3.99 6.67
CA ASN A 125 -15.57 4.89 6.23
C ASN A 125 -14.18 4.46 6.73
N SER A 126 -14.07 3.68 7.81
CA SER A 126 -12.77 3.21 8.33
C SER A 126 -12.03 2.29 7.35
N TRP A 127 -12.75 1.71 6.39
CA TRP A 127 -12.18 0.98 5.25
C TRP A 127 -11.55 1.88 4.18
N LYS A 128 -11.65 3.21 4.30
CA LYS A 128 -11.02 4.13 3.35
C LYS A 128 -9.58 4.40 3.75
N ALA A 129 -8.69 4.40 2.75
CA ALA A 129 -7.27 4.67 2.88
C ALA A 129 -6.89 5.86 1.98
N HIS A 130 -6.45 6.97 2.59
CA HIS A 130 -5.93 8.11 1.84
C HIS A 130 -4.42 8.19 2.04
N LEU A 131 -3.65 8.51 0.99
CA LEU A 131 -2.19 8.69 1.13
C LEU A 131 -1.84 9.77 2.16
N SER A 132 -2.65 10.84 2.22
CA SER A 132 -2.52 11.93 3.18
C SER A 132 -2.69 11.50 4.64
N SER A 133 -3.43 10.42 4.91
CA SER A 133 -3.56 9.84 6.25
C SER A 133 -2.22 9.40 6.84
N PHE A 134 -1.26 9.06 5.97
CA PHE A 134 0.10 8.64 6.34
C PHE A 134 1.11 9.79 6.34
N GLY A 135 0.66 11.04 6.12
CA GLY A 135 1.57 12.19 5.97
C GLY A 135 2.39 12.14 4.68
N ILE A 136 1.92 11.39 3.69
CA ILE A 136 2.58 11.18 2.40
C ILE A 136 1.83 11.93 1.31
N THR A 137 2.57 12.60 0.45
CA THR A 137 2.06 13.24 -0.76
C THR A 137 2.49 12.49 -2.01
N SER A 138 1.93 12.81 -3.17
CA SER A 138 2.40 12.26 -4.45
C SER A 138 3.87 12.56 -4.72
N TYR A 139 4.41 13.68 -4.21
CA TYR A 139 5.81 14.05 -4.37
C TYR A 139 6.78 13.12 -3.62
N ASP A 140 6.30 12.44 -2.58
CA ASP A 140 7.09 11.54 -1.74
C ASP A 140 7.28 10.14 -2.35
N LEU A 141 6.53 9.82 -3.40
CA LEU A 141 6.44 8.48 -3.99
C LEU A 141 7.03 8.45 -5.41
N PRO A 142 7.52 7.29 -5.88
CA PRO A 142 8.02 7.11 -7.25
C PRO A 142 6.82 6.92 -8.18
N ILE A 143 6.15 8.03 -8.49
CA ILE A 143 4.88 8.06 -9.20
C ILE A 143 5.06 8.52 -10.64
N TYR A 144 4.48 7.77 -11.57
CA TYR A 144 4.31 8.18 -12.96
C TYR A 144 2.89 8.68 -13.19
N SER A 145 2.78 9.83 -13.85
CA SER A 145 1.49 10.37 -14.28
C SER A 145 1.11 9.80 -15.64
N TYR A 146 -0.10 9.25 -15.76
CA TYR A 146 -0.61 8.69 -17.01
C TYR A 146 -2.07 9.10 -17.26
N GLY A 147 -2.41 9.45 -18.49
CA GLY A 147 -3.75 9.88 -18.89
C GLY A 147 -3.92 11.40 -18.99
N VAL A 148 -5.15 11.89 -18.80
CA VAL A 148 -5.48 13.31 -18.99
C VAL A 148 -4.71 14.19 -18.01
N ASP A 149 -4.29 15.36 -18.47
CA ASP A 149 -3.61 16.30 -17.58
C ASP A 149 -4.62 17.11 -16.76
N LYS A 150 -4.67 16.82 -15.45
CA LYS A 150 -5.46 17.54 -14.45
C LYS A 150 -4.76 17.52 -13.08
N PRO A 151 -5.13 18.38 -12.12
CA PRO A 151 -4.38 18.51 -10.86
C PRO A 151 -4.32 17.21 -10.03
N ASP A 152 -5.45 16.51 -9.91
CA ASP A 152 -5.58 15.37 -9.02
C ASP A 152 -5.65 14.04 -9.79
N PHE A 153 -5.09 12.99 -9.20
CA PHE A 153 -5.25 11.62 -9.69
C PHE A 153 -6.62 11.09 -9.32
N ASP A 154 -7.32 10.47 -10.27
CA ASP A 154 -8.55 9.71 -9.99
C ASP A 154 -8.25 8.40 -9.27
N LEU A 155 -7.07 7.85 -9.55
CA LEU A 155 -6.67 6.54 -9.10
C LEU A 155 -5.15 6.46 -8.92
N TYR A 156 -4.73 6.09 -7.72
CA TYR A 156 -3.37 5.63 -7.44
C TYR A 156 -3.30 4.13 -7.63
N VAL A 157 -2.26 3.66 -8.32
CA VAL A 157 -2.06 2.25 -8.64
C VAL A 157 -0.65 1.85 -8.24
N PHE A 158 -0.54 1.09 -7.15
CA PHE A 158 0.71 0.46 -6.75
C PHE A 158 0.97 -0.73 -7.67
N VAL A 159 2.12 -0.72 -8.34
CA VAL A 159 2.48 -1.72 -9.36
C VAL A 159 3.95 -2.10 -9.25
N ASP A 160 4.27 -3.35 -9.55
CA ASP A 160 5.64 -3.84 -9.70
C ASP A 160 5.87 -4.19 -11.16
N SER A 161 7.01 -3.84 -11.75
CA SER A 161 7.31 -4.17 -13.15
C SER A 161 7.33 -5.68 -13.41
N LEU A 162 7.68 -6.50 -12.41
CA LEU A 162 7.80 -7.94 -12.52
C LEU A 162 6.52 -8.71 -12.15
N SER A 163 5.37 -8.02 -11.96
CA SER A 163 4.06 -8.64 -11.72
C SER A 163 3.20 -8.72 -12.99
N SER A 164 3.81 -9.08 -14.11
CA SER A 164 3.31 -8.87 -15.48
C SER A 164 1.89 -9.38 -15.74
N GLU A 165 1.54 -10.62 -15.35
CA GLU A 165 0.22 -11.18 -15.67
C GLU A 165 -0.96 -10.38 -15.07
N ALA A 166 -0.85 -9.98 -13.80
CA ALA A 166 -1.89 -9.19 -13.13
C ALA A 166 -1.91 -7.72 -13.59
N ASN A 167 -0.76 -7.21 -14.06
CA ASN A 167 -0.63 -5.86 -14.56
C ASN A 167 -1.21 -5.71 -15.98
N THR A 168 -1.05 -6.68 -16.87
CA THR A 168 -1.48 -6.58 -18.28
C THR A 168 -2.95 -6.20 -18.40
N ILE A 169 -3.84 -6.93 -17.70
CA ILE A 169 -5.28 -6.67 -17.71
C ILE A 169 -5.61 -5.26 -17.19
N LEU A 170 -4.85 -4.80 -16.19
CA LEU A 170 -5.05 -3.48 -15.62
C LEU A 170 -4.56 -2.38 -16.57
N PHE A 171 -3.37 -2.54 -17.16
CA PHE A 171 -2.76 -1.57 -18.04
C PHE A 171 -3.54 -1.40 -19.35
N ASP A 172 -4.15 -2.45 -19.88
CA ASP A 172 -5.05 -2.34 -21.03
C ASP A 172 -6.28 -1.48 -20.71
N GLN A 173 -6.88 -1.67 -19.52
CA GLN A 173 -7.98 -0.84 -19.06
C GLN A 173 -7.54 0.62 -18.83
N ILE A 174 -6.38 0.84 -18.21
CA ILE A 174 -5.82 2.18 -17.99
C ILE A 174 -5.58 2.90 -19.34
N LYS A 175 -4.97 2.23 -20.33
CA LYS A 175 -4.77 2.78 -21.69
C LYS A 175 -6.09 3.17 -22.33
N SER A 176 -7.11 2.33 -22.23
CA SER A 176 -8.43 2.59 -22.81
C SER A 176 -9.19 3.76 -22.17
N LEU A 177 -8.82 4.11 -20.92
CA LEU A 177 -9.47 5.16 -20.12
C LEU A 177 -8.57 6.41 -19.94
N ALA A 178 -7.39 6.42 -20.56
CA ALA A 178 -6.40 7.49 -20.43
C ALA A 178 -6.90 8.85 -20.92
N ASN A 179 -7.95 8.88 -21.76
CA ASN A 179 -8.59 10.11 -22.23
C ASN A 179 -9.68 10.65 -21.29
N GLN A 180 -10.00 9.93 -20.20
CA GLN A 180 -11.05 10.29 -19.24
C GLN A 180 -10.49 10.51 -17.83
N TYR A 181 -9.49 9.73 -17.43
CA TYR A 181 -8.95 9.74 -16.07
C TYR A 181 -7.45 10.01 -16.05
N LYS A 182 -6.98 10.51 -14.90
CA LYS A 182 -5.57 10.66 -14.57
C LYS A 182 -5.18 9.59 -13.55
N PHE A 183 -4.19 8.81 -13.89
CA PHE A 183 -3.68 7.69 -13.12
C PHE A 183 -2.31 8.01 -12.55
N GLY A 184 -2.13 7.70 -11.27
CA GLY A 184 -0.85 7.77 -10.57
C GLY A 184 -0.27 6.38 -10.41
N LEU A 185 0.63 5.97 -11.30
CA LEU A 185 1.28 4.66 -11.25
C LEU A 185 2.44 4.72 -10.26
N ILE A 186 2.26 4.15 -9.07
CA ILE A 186 3.24 4.15 -8.00
C ILE A 186 4.10 2.89 -8.12
N LEU A 187 5.36 3.07 -8.50
CA LEU A 187 6.30 1.97 -8.67
C LEU A 187 6.67 1.35 -7.31
N THR A 188 6.21 0.13 -7.06
CA THR A 188 6.27 -0.57 -5.77
C THR A 188 7.01 -1.90 -5.95
N PRO A 189 8.36 -1.90 -5.97
CA PRO A 189 9.16 -3.03 -6.40
C PRO A 189 9.33 -4.13 -5.32
N VAL A 190 8.24 -4.78 -4.93
CA VAL A 190 8.19 -5.75 -3.82
C VAL A 190 7.79 -7.18 -4.23
N ALA A 191 7.34 -7.40 -5.47
CA ALA A 191 6.70 -8.65 -5.91
C ALA A 191 7.66 -9.85 -5.89
N GLN A 192 8.89 -9.67 -6.36
CA GLN A 192 9.88 -10.74 -6.45
C GLN A 192 11.10 -10.53 -5.54
N GLY A 193 11.06 -9.57 -4.60
CA GLY A 193 12.20 -9.22 -3.75
C GLY A 193 13.30 -8.53 -4.55
N LYS A 194 14.57 -8.94 -4.38
CA LYS A 194 15.73 -8.23 -4.98
C LYS A 194 15.63 -7.97 -6.50
N PRO A 195 15.17 -8.92 -7.34
CA PRO A 195 14.94 -8.66 -8.76
C PRO A 195 13.97 -7.50 -9.02
N SER A 196 12.83 -7.47 -8.31
CA SER A 196 11.88 -6.36 -8.38
C SER A 196 12.55 -5.06 -7.94
N GLY A 197 13.29 -5.10 -6.83
CA GLY A 197 14.06 -3.96 -6.32
C GLY A 197 15.02 -3.38 -7.36
N ALA A 198 15.80 -4.24 -8.02
CA ALA A 198 16.75 -3.84 -9.06
C ALA A 198 16.03 -3.22 -10.26
N ARG A 199 15.01 -3.87 -10.80
CA ARG A 199 14.25 -3.35 -11.95
C ARG A 199 13.49 -2.06 -11.61
N GLY A 200 12.92 -1.98 -10.41
CA GLY A 200 12.26 -0.78 -9.92
C GLY A 200 13.20 0.42 -9.82
N ARG A 201 14.44 0.21 -9.34
CA ARG A 201 15.46 1.26 -9.35
C ARG A 201 15.85 1.66 -10.77
N GLU A 202 16.07 0.69 -11.66
CA GLU A 202 16.43 0.96 -13.05
C GLU A 202 15.38 1.84 -13.76
N LEU A 203 14.09 1.50 -13.62
CA LEU A 203 12.98 2.26 -14.16
C LEU A 203 12.87 3.66 -13.52
N TRP A 204 12.92 3.76 -12.20
CA TRP A 204 12.83 5.05 -11.51
C TRP A 204 14.00 5.98 -11.87
N CYS A 205 15.20 5.40 -11.99
CA CYS A 205 16.42 6.13 -12.27
C CYS A 205 16.70 6.34 -13.76
N ALA A 206 15.77 5.96 -14.64
CA ALA A 206 15.90 6.15 -16.07
C ALA A 206 16.15 7.63 -16.43
N LYS A 207 17.08 7.87 -17.34
CA LYS A 207 17.31 9.20 -17.92
C LYS A 207 16.07 9.71 -18.66
N ASP A 208 15.39 8.80 -19.35
CA ASP A 208 14.11 9.07 -20.01
C ASP A 208 12.95 8.44 -19.20
N GLN A 209 12.24 9.30 -18.47
CA GLN A 209 11.09 8.87 -17.67
C GLN A 209 9.89 8.43 -18.53
N ASN A 210 9.75 8.94 -19.75
CA ASN A 210 8.67 8.48 -20.65
C ASN A 210 8.96 7.05 -21.11
N GLN A 211 10.21 6.77 -21.49
CA GLN A 211 10.63 5.41 -21.85
C GLN A 211 10.41 4.44 -20.67
N SER A 212 10.71 4.87 -19.44
CA SER A 212 10.44 4.05 -18.26
C SER A 212 8.96 3.74 -18.06
N VAL A 213 8.07 4.71 -18.28
CA VAL A 213 6.62 4.49 -18.19
C VAL A 213 6.15 3.54 -19.28
N ASP A 214 6.67 3.68 -20.49
CA ASP A 214 6.33 2.81 -21.62
C ASP A 214 6.74 1.36 -21.34
N LEU A 215 7.95 1.13 -20.81
CA LEU A 215 8.43 -0.19 -20.40
C LEU A 215 7.58 -0.80 -19.29
N LEU A 216 7.21 -0.01 -18.28
CA LEU A 216 6.30 -0.44 -17.22
C LEU A 216 4.94 -0.85 -17.81
N MET A 217 4.34 0.01 -18.64
CA MET A 217 2.99 -0.15 -19.18
C MET A 217 2.89 -1.22 -20.28
N SER A 218 4.00 -1.58 -20.92
CA SER A 218 4.08 -2.70 -21.87
C SER A 218 4.32 -4.05 -21.17
N GLY A 219 4.69 -4.03 -19.89
CA GLY A 219 5.12 -5.23 -19.16
C GLY A 219 6.49 -5.73 -19.60
N ASP A 220 7.32 -4.86 -20.19
CA ASP A 220 8.68 -5.18 -20.59
C ASP A 220 9.62 -5.11 -19.38
N ASP A 221 9.97 -6.29 -18.88
CA ASP A 221 10.83 -6.49 -17.73
C ASP A 221 12.30 -6.78 -18.07
N TYR A 222 12.66 -6.78 -19.36
CA TYR A 222 13.98 -7.21 -19.82
C TYR A 222 14.76 -6.14 -20.60
N THR A 223 14.08 -5.18 -21.23
CA THR A 223 14.75 -4.10 -21.96
C THR A 223 15.49 -3.19 -21.00
N GLU A 224 16.81 -3.12 -21.19
CA GLU A 224 17.71 -2.23 -20.46
C GLU A 224 17.38 -0.77 -20.75
N ILE A 225 17.48 0.07 -19.73
CA ILE A 225 17.31 1.52 -19.85
C ILE A 225 18.50 2.27 -19.26
N GLU A 226 18.91 3.35 -19.92
CA GLU A 226 20.01 4.17 -19.43
C GLU A 226 19.60 4.92 -18.16
N THR A 227 20.41 4.83 -17.10
CA THR A 227 20.10 5.39 -15.79
C THR A 227 20.98 6.60 -15.43
N LEU A 228 20.47 7.43 -14.53
CA LEU A 228 21.20 8.53 -13.91
C LEU A 228 22.20 7.99 -12.88
N GLU A 229 23.46 8.45 -12.95
CA GLU A 229 24.51 8.05 -11.98
C GLU A 229 24.17 8.47 -10.54
N ASN A 230 23.52 9.62 -10.36
CA ASN A 230 23.14 10.18 -9.06
C ASN A 230 21.61 10.25 -8.92
N CYS A 231 20.96 9.11 -9.03
CA CYS A 231 19.52 8.99 -8.84
C CYS A 231 19.15 8.95 -7.34
N ASP A 232 18.12 9.70 -6.94
CA ASP A 232 17.55 9.63 -5.60
C ASP A 232 16.57 8.45 -5.49
N THR A 233 16.94 7.42 -4.72
CA THR A 233 16.09 6.25 -4.50
C THR A 233 15.29 6.30 -3.20
N SER A 234 15.33 7.42 -2.46
CA SER A 234 14.59 7.58 -1.21
C SER A 234 13.08 7.38 -1.39
N LYS A 235 12.53 7.71 -2.56
CA LYS A 235 11.12 7.46 -2.90
C LYS A 235 10.80 5.97 -3.02
N ILE A 236 11.72 5.17 -3.56
CA ILE A 236 11.59 3.71 -3.63
C ILE A 236 11.60 3.12 -2.20
N ILE A 237 12.46 3.62 -1.32
CA ILE A 237 12.47 3.20 0.09
C ILE A 237 11.13 3.55 0.78
N LYS A 238 10.64 4.78 0.59
CA LYS A 238 9.37 5.24 1.16
C LYS A 238 8.19 4.40 0.72
N VAL A 239 8.07 4.07 -0.57
CA VAL A 239 6.93 3.28 -1.06
C VAL A 239 6.99 1.83 -0.57
N ILE A 240 8.18 1.23 -0.45
CA ILE A 240 8.33 -0.11 0.14
C ILE A 240 7.85 -0.08 1.59
N GLY A 241 8.32 0.88 2.40
CA GLY A 241 7.87 1.05 3.79
C GLY A 241 6.37 1.31 3.91
N LEU A 242 5.80 2.15 3.02
CA LEU A 242 4.36 2.38 2.97
C LEU A 242 3.58 1.10 2.64
N SER A 243 4.04 0.31 1.66
CA SER A 243 3.37 -0.93 1.27
C SER A 243 3.33 -1.95 2.41
N GLN A 244 4.40 -2.03 3.20
CA GLN A 244 4.46 -2.87 4.40
C GLN A 244 3.53 -2.36 5.50
N PHE A 245 3.55 -1.06 5.76
CA PHE A 245 2.67 -0.43 6.76
C PHE A 245 1.19 -0.64 6.43
N MET A 246 0.83 -0.48 5.15
CA MET A 246 -0.51 -0.72 4.63
C MET A 246 -0.85 -2.21 4.49
N GLN A 247 0.10 -3.11 4.76
CA GLN A 247 -0.03 -4.55 4.61
C GLN A 247 -0.53 -4.95 3.21
N ILE A 248 0.00 -4.32 2.17
CA ILE A 248 -0.32 -4.65 0.77
C ILE A 248 0.22 -6.05 0.47
N GLN A 249 -0.67 -7.04 0.45
CA GLN A 249 -0.32 -8.45 0.24
C GLN A 249 -0.18 -8.83 -1.24
N ARG A 250 -0.78 -8.06 -2.14
CA ARG A 250 -0.82 -8.36 -3.58
C ARG A 250 -0.86 -7.09 -4.40
N LEU A 251 -0.09 -7.09 -5.48
CA LEU A 251 -0.13 -6.07 -6.54
C LEU A 251 -0.89 -6.60 -7.78
N PRO A 252 -1.52 -5.71 -8.56
CA PRO A 252 -1.65 -4.28 -8.32
C PRO A 252 -2.54 -3.96 -7.12
N TYR A 253 -2.31 -2.83 -6.46
CA TYR A 253 -3.15 -2.32 -5.38
C TYR A 253 -3.63 -0.91 -5.73
N LEU A 254 -4.94 -0.70 -5.63
CA LEU A 254 -5.62 0.49 -6.14
C LEU A 254 -6.14 1.32 -4.98
N ILE A 255 -6.01 2.64 -5.07
CA ILE A 255 -6.66 3.60 -4.17
C ILE A 255 -7.34 4.68 -5.03
N ALA A 256 -8.66 4.76 -4.96
CA ALA A 256 -9.44 5.81 -5.61
C ALA A 256 -9.34 7.13 -4.84
N SER A 257 -9.75 8.24 -5.48
CA SER A 257 -9.71 9.58 -4.89
C SER A 257 -10.47 9.71 -3.56
N ASP A 258 -11.53 8.93 -3.35
CA ASP A 258 -12.33 8.91 -2.12
C ASP A 258 -11.77 7.99 -1.01
N GLY A 259 -10.58 7.42 -1.24
CA GLY A 259 -9.88 6.49 -0.36
C GLY A 259 -10.35 5.03 -0.47
N THR A 260 -11.36 4.71 -1.27
CA THR A 260 -11.74 3.31 -1.52
C THR A 260 -10.56 2.58 -2.16
N HIS A 261 -10.17 1.46 -1.58
CA HIS A 261 -9.01 0.70 -2.05
C HIS A 261 -9.34 -0.74 -2.42
N LYS A 262 -8.53 -1.32 -3.30
CA LYS A 262 -8.73 -2.67 -3.81
C LYS A 262 -7.42 -3.41 -4.02
N GLN A 263 -7.36 -4.64 -3.52
CA GLN A 263 -6.30 -5.59 -3.85
C GLN A 263 -6.62 -6.28 -5.18
N GLY A 264 -5.66 -6.25 -6.12
CA GLY A 264 -5.79 -6.81 -7.46
C GLY A 264 -6.58 -5.95 -8.44
N ALA A 265 -6.43 -6.26 -9.73
CA ALA A 265 -7.13 -5.56 -10.80
C ALA A 265 -8.65 -5.78 -10.70
N PRO A 266 -9.49 -4.73 -10.81
CA PRO A 266 -10.93 -4.89 -10.93
C PRO A 266 -11.29 -5.47 -12.31
N SER A 267 -12.40 -6.21 -12.36
CA SER A 267 -12.95 -6.70 -13.63
C SER A 267 -13.41 -5.58 -14.56
N ASN A 268 -13.76 -4.42 -14.00
CA ASN A 268 -14.09 -3.21 -14.73
C ASN A 268 -13.59 -1.98 -13.96
N LEU A 269 -12.52 -1.36 -14.47
CA LEU A 269 -11.83 -0.23 -13.85
C LEU A 269 -12.68 1.05 -13.86
N ASP A 270 -13.37 1.33 -14.97
CA ASP A 270 -14.23 2.51 -15.10
C ASP A 270 -15.38 2.48 -14.08
N LYS A 271 -16.01 1.32 -13.90
CA LYS A 271 -17.05 1.12 -12.88
C LYS A 271 -16.50 1.30 -11.47
N PHE A 272 -15.29 0.82 -11.20
CA PHE A 272 -14.64 1.02 -9.90
C PHE A 272 -14.45 2.52 -9.61
N ILE A 273 -13.83 3.27 -10.53
CA ILE A 273 -13.59 4.72 -10.38
C ILE A 273 -14.93 5.49 -10.26
N LYS A 274 -15.93 5.17 -11.08
CA LYS A 274 -17.25 5.84 -11.02
C LYS A 274 -17.98 5.56 -9.72
N SER A 275 -17.87 4.36 -9.17
CA SER A 275 -18.50 4.02 -7.88
C SER A 275 -17.92 4.80 -6.70
N THR A 276 -16.72 5.35 -6.87
CA THR A 276 -16.01 6.14 -5.87
C THR A 276 -16.13 7.65 -6.09
N ALA A 277 -16.59 8.08 -7.27
CA ALA A 277 -16.69 9.49 -7.66
C ALA A 277 -17.97 10.21 -7.16
N GLY A 278 -18.77 9.58 -6.29
CA GLY A 278 -20.15 10.02 -6.03
C GLY A 278 -20.68 9.89 -4.61
N ASN A 279 -19.82 9.90 -3.57
CA ASN A 279 -20.25 9.99 -2.17
C ASN A 279 -19.61 11.20 -1.47
#